data_AF-A0A0Q8AGN4-F1
#
_entry.id   AF-A0A0Q8AGN4-F1
#
_cell.length_a   1.000
_cell.length_b   1.000
_cell.length_c   1.000
_cell.angle_alpha   90.00
_cell.angle_beta   90.00
_cell.angle_gamma   90.00
#
_symmetry.space_group_name_H-M   'P 1'
#
loop_
_entity.id
_entity.type
_entity.pdbx_description
1 polymer ?
#
loop_
_entity_poly.entity_id
_entity_poly.type
_entity_poly.pdbx_seq_one_letter_code
_entity_poly.pdbx_strand_id
1 'polypeptide(L)'
;MVSIPEARQLLEAYFAEHPPAISGDLYIAPEWYEDAQDYLPVWGSRQFYIDGDTSFARWDNLAVFVDRTTGAVRVELHTLNFDKIRRMTPVAAPA
;
A
#
# COMPACT_ATOMS: atom_id res chain seq x y z
N MET A 1 -7.80 8.09 -15.60
CA MET A 1 -6.60 7.63 -14.87
C MET A 1 -6.48 8.50 -13.64
N VAL A 2 -6.43 7.88 -12.46
CA VAL A 2 -6.29 8.58 -11.19
C VAL A 2 -4.83 8.95 -10.96
N SER A 3 -4.62 10.16 -10.48
CA SER A 3 -3.32 10.63 -10.03
C SER A 3 -2.90 9.92 -8.74
N ILE A 4 -1.62 10.00 -8.41
CA ILE A 4 -1.11 9.41 -7.16
C ILE A 4 -1.79 10.01 -5.90
N PRO A 5 -1.99 11.35 -5.78
CA PRO A 5 -2.71 11.91 -4.64
C PRO A 5 -4.15 11.40 -4.53
N GLU A 6 -4.87 11.27 -5.66
CA GLU A 6 -6.22 10.70 -5.68
C GLU A 6 -6.20 9.22 -5.25
N ALA A 7 -5.24 8.44 -5.74
CA ALA A 7 -5.07 7.04 -5.35
C ALA A 7 -4.78 6.88 -3.85
N ARG A 8 -4.02 7.80 -3.25
CA ARG A 8 -3.77 7.85 -1.81
C ARG A 8 -5.06 8.11 -1.03
N GLN A 9 -5.83 9.12 -1.42
CA GLN A 9 -7.11 9.44 -0.78
C GLN A 9 -8.10 8.26 -0.85
N LEU A 10 -8.14 7.56 -1.98
CA LEU A 10 -8.96 6.36 -2.16
C LEU A 10 -8.52 5.21 -1.25
N LEU A 11 -7.21 5.01 -1.08
CA LEU A 11 -6.67 4.03 -0.15
C LEU A 11 -7.00 4.38 1.32
N GLU A 12 -6.86 5.65 1.70
CA GLU A 12 -7.19 6.13 3.04
C GLU A 12 -8.68 5.94 3.35
N ALA A 13 -9.56 6.26 2.40
CA ALA A 13 -10.99 5.97 2.52
C ALA A 13 -11.26 4.46 2.64
N TYR A 14 -10.60 3.64 1.81
CA TYR A 14 -10.72 2.18 1.87
C TYR A 14 -10.31 1.64 3.24
N PHE A 15 -9.19 2.09 3.83
CA PHE A 15 -8.79 1.64 5.16
C PHE A 15 -9.66 2.18 6.30
N ALA A 16 -10.32 3.32 6.11
CA ALA A 16 -11.32 3.79 7.08
C ALA A 16 -12.56 2.88 7.10
N GLU A 17 -12.99 2.39 5.94
CA GLU A 17 -14.14 1.46 5.80
C GLU A 17 -13.76 0.00 6.08
N HIS A 18 -12.52 -0.37 5.77
CA HIS A 18 -11.96 -1.71 5.94
C HIS A 18 -10.63 -1.65 6.69
N PRO A 19 -10.65 -1.42 8.02
CA PRO A 19 -9.45 -1.34 8.82
C PRO A 19 -8.59 -2.59 8.65
N PRO A 20 -7.32 -2.44 8.24
CA PRO A 20 -6.46 -3.60 8.05
C PRO A 20 -6.13 -4.24 9.39
N ALA A 21 -5.97 -5.56 9.40
CA ALA A 21 -5.63 -6.33 10.59
C ALA A 21 -4.15 -6.17 10.98
N ILE A 22 -3.80 -4.99 11.48
CA ILE A 22 -2.45 -4.65 11.93
C ILE A 22 -2.46 -4.33 13.42
N SER A 23 -1.34 -4.58 14.10
CA SER A 23 -1.12 -4.03 15.43
C SER A 23 -0.52 -2.62 15.31
N GLY A 24 -0.83 -1.75 16.28
CA GLY A 24 -0.30 -0.38 16.31
C GLY A 24 -1.02 0.59 15.37
N ASP A 25 -0.35 1.68 15.05
CA ASP A 25 -0.94 2.76 14.26
C ASP A 25 -0.72 2.54 12.78
N LEU A 26 -1.78 2.70 11.98
CA LEU A 26 -1.69 2.64 10.53
C LEU A 26 -0.77 3.75 10.01
N TYR A 27 0.23 3.33 9.25
CA TYR A 27 1.15 4.19 8.52
C TYR A 27 1.11 3.83 7.04
N ILE A 28 0.96 4.85 6.20
CA ILE A 28 1.05 4.77 4.74
C ILE A 28 2.23 5.66 4.32
N ALA A 29 3.29 5.04 3.82
CA ALA A 29 4.53 5.74 3.48
C ALA A 29 4.33 6.72 2.29
N PRO A 30 5.16 7.76 2.17
CA PRO A 30 5.17 8.61 1.00
C PRO A 30 5.87 7.96 -0.21
N GLU A 31 6.56 6.83 -0.04
CA GLU A 31 7.15 6.06 -1.14
C GLU A 31 6.22 4.89 -1.56
N TRP A 32 5.79 4.91 -2.80
CA TRP A 32 4.95 3.88 -3.43
C TRP A 32 5.68 3.29 -4.64
N TYR A 33 5.06 2.33 -5.32
CA TYR A 33 5.52 1.84 -6.62
C TYR A 33 4.40 1.91 -7.64
N GLU A 34 4.72 2.00 -8.93
CA GLU A 34 3.74 1.98 -10.02
C GLU A 34 4.15 1.06 -11.17
N ASP A 35 3.16 0.56 -11.91
CA ASP A 35 3.32 0.07 -13.27
C ASP A 35 2.23 0.65 -14.18
N ALA A 36 2.06 0.11 -15.38
CA ALA A 36 1.05 0.62 -16.33
C ALA A 36 -0.40 0.54 -15.81
N GLN A 37 -0.69 -0.37 -14.87
CA GLN A 37 -2.05 -0.66 -14.41
C GLN A 37 -2.29 -0.22 -12.97
N ASP A 38 -1.28 -0.28 -12.11
CA ASP A 38 -1.47 -0.20 -10.67
C ASP A 38 -0.49 0.74 -9.97
N TYR A 39 -0.97 1.30 -8.88
CA TYR A 39 -0.13 1.78 -7.78
C TYR A 39 -0.06 0.72 -6.68
N LEU A 40 1.11 0.57 -6.06
CA LEU A 40 1.39 -0.30 -4.93
C LEU A 40 1.84 0.56 -3.74
N PRO A 41 0.96 0.86 -2.78
CA PRO A 41 1.32 1.51 -1.53
C PRO A 41 2.29 0.68 -0.68
N VAL A 42 3.21 1.38 0.00
CA VAL A 42 3.94 0.84 1.15
C VAL A 42 3.20 1.26 2.42
N TRP A 43 2.83 0.29 3.25
CA TRP A 43 2.00 0.53 4.43
C TRP A 43 2.22 -0.54 5.51
N GLY A 44 1.82 -0.21 6.73
CA GLY A 44 1.81 -1.13 7.87
C GLY A 44 1.78 -0.37 9.19
N SER A 45 2.44 -0.90 10.21
CA SER A 45 2.50 -0.25 11.52
C SER A 45 3.57 0.84 11.55
N ARG A 46 3.21 2.03 12.06
CA ARG A 46 4.18 3.10 12.34
C ARG A 46 5.30 2.61 13.26
N GLN A 47 4.96 1.85 14.29
CA GLN A 47 5.92 1.34 15.28
C GLN A 47 7.00 0.48 14.62
N PHE A 48 6.63 -0.29 13.60
CA PHE A 48 7.59 -1.05 12.81
C PHE A 48 8.41 -0.14 11.87
N TYR A 49 7.74 0.65 11.03
CA TYR A 49 8.41 1.40 9.95
C TYR A 49 9.22 2.61 10.41
N ILE A 50 8.79 3.28 11.47
CA ILE A 50 9.38 4.53 11.96
C ILE A 50 10.16 4.30 13.26
N ASP A 51 9.57 3.55 14.20
CA ASP A 51 10.14 3.40 15.53
C ASP A 51 11.08 2.17 15.62
N GLY A 52 11.09 1.30 14.59
CA GLY A 52 11.95 0.13 14.49
C GLY A 52 11.56 -1.05 15.38
N ASP A 53 10.35 -1.04 15.94
CA ASP A 53 9.86 -2.10 16.82
C ASP A 53 9.35 -3.30 16.00
N THR A 54 10.18 -4.32 15.92
CA THR A 54 9.89 -5.57 15.18
C THR A 54 8.70 -6.36 15.74
N SER A 55 8.21 -6.08 16.95
CA SER A 55 7.01 -6.73 17.47
C SER A 55 5.74 -6.33 16.72
N PHE A 56 5.78 -5.19 16.01
CA PHE A 56 4.71 -4.70 15.14
C PHE A 56 4.91 -5.07 13.66
N ALA A 57 5.93 -5.89 13.35
CA ALA A 57 6.17 -6.35 11.99
C ALA A 57 4.97 -7.15 11.46
N ARG A 58 4.65 -6.92 10.19
CA ARG A 58 3.66 -7.71 9.47
C ARG A 58 4.33 -8.87 8.74
N TRP A 59 3.81 -10.05 8.98
CA TRP A 59 4.28 -11.31 8.38
C TRP A 59 3.22 -11.96 7.50
N ASP A 60 2.13 -11.24 7.24
CA ASP A 60 1.15 -11.69 6.26
C ASP A 60 1.69 -11.55 4.84
N ASN A 61 1.02 -12.21 3.91
CA ASN A 61 1.39 -12.24 2.49
C ASN A 61 0.50 -11.30 1.67
N LEU A 62 0.02 -10.19 2.25
CA LEU A 62 -0.92 -9.29 1.57
C LEU A 62 -0.20 -8.21 0.77
N ALA A 63 -0.69 -7.95 -0.44
CA ALA A 63 -0.39 -6.79 -1.25
C ALA A 63 -1.68 -6.01 -1.50
N VAL A 64 -1.59 -4.68 -1.48
CA VAL A 64 -2.71 -3.80 -1.80
C VAL A 64 -2.35 -3.07 -3.08
N PHE A 65 -3.23 -3.12 -4.08
CA PHE A 65 -3.07 -2.41 -5.34
C PHE A 65 -4.19 -1.40 -5.51
N VAL A 66 -3.89 -0.24 -6.08
CA VAL A 66 -4.88 0.75 -6.51
C VAL A 66 -4.83 0.85 -8.02
N ASP A 67 -5.92 0.48 -8.69
CA ASP A 67 -6.01 0.51 -10.14
C ASP A 67 -5.90 1.96 -10.66
N ARG A 68 -4.95 2.22 -11.57
CA ARG A 68 -4.66 3.55 -12.10
C ARG A 68 -5.80 4.09 -12.95
N THR A 69 -6.66 3.26 -13.51
CA THR A 69 -7.74 3.72 -14.39
C THR A 69 -8.97 4.14 -13.61
N THR A 70 -9.36 3.31 -12.64
CA THR A 70 -10.63 3.34 -11.92
C THR A 70 -10.51 3.78 -10.47
N GLY A 71 -9.31 3.69 -9.88
CA GLY A 71 -9.08 3.93 -8.47
C GLY A 71 -9.53 2.79 -7.54
N ALA A 72 -9.94 1.64 -8.11
CA ALA A 72 -10.37 0.50 -7.32
C ALA A 72 -9.22 -0.07 -6.47
N VAL A 73 -9.47 -0.22 -5.17
CA VAL A 73 -8.53 -0.85 -4.24
C VAL A 73 -8.73 -2.36 -4.24
N ARG A 74 -7.66 -3.12 -4.47
CA ARG A 74 -7.66 -4.58 -4.50
C ARG A 74 -6.68 -5.12 -3.46
N VAL A 75 -7.11 -6.14 -2.73
CA VAL A 75 -6.25 -6.88 -1.80
C VAL A 75 -5.94 -8.23 -2.42
N GLU A 76 -4.66 -8.54 -2.58
CA GLU A 76 -4.17 -9.76 -3.21
C GLU A 76 -3.03 -10.38 -2.42
N LEU A 77 -2.57 -11.55 -2.87
CA LEU A 77 -1.40 -12.21 -2.30
C LEU A 77 -0.12 -11.67 -2.95
N HIS A 78 0.84 -11.25 -2.12
CA HIS A 78 2.16 -10.80 -2.54
C HIS A 78 2.90 -11.91 -3.30
N THR A 79 2.84 -13.17 -2.85
CA THR A 79 3.47 -14.31 -3.57
C THR A 79 2.97 -14.48 -5.00
N LEU A 80 1.68 -14.24 -5.27
CA LEU A 80 1.13 -14.36 -6.63
C LEU A 80 1.55 -13.19 -7.53
N ASN A 81 1.94 -12.07 -6.93
CA ASN A 81 2.32 -10.84 -7.61
C ASN A 81 3.82 -10.54 -7.56
N PHE A 82 4.64 -11.47 -7.07
CA PHE A 82 6.06 -11.23 -6.81
C PHE A 82 6.82 -10.66 -8.02
N ASP A 83 6.65 -11.27 -9.19
CA ASP A 83 7.31 -10.83 -10.43
C ASP A 83 6.81 -9.47 -10.93
N LYS A 84 5.53 -9.17 -10.70
CA LYS A 84 4.93 -7.86 -11.01
C LYS A 84 5.55 -6.80 -10.12
N ILE A 85 5.48 -7.00 -8.79
CA ILE A 85 5.99 -6.07 -7.77
C ILE A 85 7.46 -5.74 -8.02
N ARG A 86 8.30 -6.75 -8.33
CA ARG A 86 9.74 -6.55 -8.58
C ARG A 86 10.04 -5.68 -9.81
N ARG A 87 9.09 -5.52 -10.74
CA ARG A 87 9.24 -4.71 -11.95
C ARG A 87 8.63 -3.33 -11.83
N MET A 88 7.90 -3.05 -10.75
CA MET A 88 7.27 -1.75 -10.53
C MET A 88 8.33 -0.68 -10.27
N THR A 89 8.03 0.56 -10.67
CA THR A 89 8.92 1.72 -10.55
C THR A 89 8.56 2.51 -9.29
N PRO A 90 9.53 2.89 -8.43
CA PRO A 90 9.25 3.73 -7.27
C PRO A 90 8.67 5.10 -7.66
N VAL A 91 7.69 5.59 -6.89
CA VAL A 91 7.05 6.89 -7.07
C VAL A 91 6.74 7.56 -5.73
N ALA A 92 6.67 8.89 -5.72
CA ALA A 92 6.31 9.66 -4.53
C ALA A 92 4.79 9.85 -4.44
N ALA A 93 4.22 9.51 -3.28
CA ALA A 93 2.82 9.62 -2.91
C ALA A 93 2.66 10.42 -1.60
N PRO A 94 2.90 11.75 -1.63
CA PRO A 94 2.80 12.59 -0.45
C PRO A 94 1.39 12.53 0.17
N ALA A 95 1.33 12.76 1.48
CA ALA A 95 0.08 12.93 2.22
C ALA A 95 -0.63 14.23 1.84
#